data_AF-X1R3Z3-F1
#
_entry.id   AF-X1R3Z3-F1
#
_cell.length_a   1.000
_cell.length_b   1.000
_cell.length_c   1.000
_cell.angle_alpha   90.00
_cell.angle_beta   90.00
_cell.angle_gamma   90.00
#
_symmetry.space_group_name_H-M   'P 1'
#
loop_
_entity.id
_entity.type
_entity.pdbx_description
1 polymer ?
#
loop_
_entity_poly.entity_id
_entity_poly.type
_entity_poly.pdbx_seq_one_letter_code
_entity_poly.pdbx_strand_id
1 'polypeptide(L)'
;MMLSIHNMLLPSCGEPIVTPTLDMVFGCYYLTTIRPGAKGEGTIIGSFGEAKLAYELGAIDLKAEIEVRDQQRGGQRIRTSIGRIIFNEVLPPGLGFYNKAIDKSSLKQIVTDCYKLLSNEDMAVVLDNLKQLGFHYATKSGTTIAMSDIKVPQSKPKLLEEAEERAAIIETQYHRGLITEDER
;
A
#
# COMPACT_ATOMS: atom_id res chain seq x y z
N MET A 1 -30.56 11.87 -12.06
CA MET A 1 -29.59 12.40 -11.06
C MET A 1 -29.30 11.42 -9.90
N MET A 2 -29.68 10.14 -9.97
CA MET A 2 -29.35 9.13 -8.92
C MET A 2 -28.43 8.01 -9.43
N LEU A 3 -27.71 8.24 -10.53
CA LEU A 3 -26.77 7.24 -11.05
C LEU A 3 -25.49 7.25 -10.19
N SER A 4 -25.01 6.07 -9.80
CA SER A 4 -23.85 5.92 -8.91
C SER A 4 -22.59 6.65 -9.42
N ILE A 5 -22.41 6.77 -10.74
CA ILE A 5 -21.27 7.46 -11.35
C ILE A 5 -21.21 8.97 -11.04
N HIS A 6 -22.35 9.57 -10.68
CA HIS A 6 -22.42 10.98 -10.32
C HIS A 6 -22.19 11.22 -8.82
N ASN A 7 -22.18 10.15 -8.01
CA ASN A 7 -22.09 10.21 -6.55
C ASN A 7 -20.73 9.67 -6.07
N MET A 8 -19.64 10.16 -6.67
CA MET A 8 -18.28 9.69 -6.35
C MET A 8 -17.58 10.48 -5.24
N LEU A 9 -18.07 11.68 -4.93
CA LEU A 9 -17.49 12.57 -3.92
C LEU A 9 -18.44 12.76 -2.74
N LEU A 10 -17.87 13.00 -1.55
CA LEU A 10 -18.59 13.51 -0.41
C LEU A 10 -19.09 14.95 -0.69
N PRO A 11 -20.39 15.24 -0.53
CA PRO A 11 -20.92 16.58 -0.69
C PRO A 11 -20.33 17.60 0.29
N SER A 12 -19.87 17.12 1.45
CA SER A 12 -19.36 17.96 2.55
C SER A 12 -17.94 18.47 2.34
N CYS A 13 -17.05 17.65 1.76
CA CYS A 13 -15.61 17.94 1.69
C CYS A 13 -14.98 17.70 0.32
N GLY A 14 -15.74 17.19 -0.66
CA GLY A 14 -15.24 16.91 -2.01
C GLY A 14 -14.25 15.75 -2.08
N GLU A 15 -14.10 14.97 -0.99
CA GLU A 15 -13.25 13.80 -0.98
C GLU A 15 -13.90 12.61 -1.69
N PRO A 16 -13.14 11.76 -2.39
CA PRO A 16 -13.70 10.60 -3.07
C PRO A 16 -14.13 9.50 -2.10
N ILE A 17 -15.43 9.15 -2.11
CA ILE A 17 -16.00 8.04 -1.33
C ILE A 17 -15.74 6.67 -1.95
N VAL A 18 -15.54 6.64 -3.26
CA VAL A 18 -15.32 5.41 -4.06
C VAL A 18 -13.87 4.93 -4.05
N THR A 19 -13.07 5.40 -3.09
CA THR A 19 -11.68 4.96 -2.95
C THR A 19 -11.60 3.47 -2.59
N PRO A 20 -10.73 2.68 -3.24
CA PRO A 20 -10.59 1.27 -2.89
C PRO A 20 -10.17 1.07 -1.43
N THR A 21 -10.67 0.01 -0.80
CA THR A 21 -10.45 -0.28 0.63
C THR A 21 -9.92 -1.69 0.86
N LEU A 22 -9.36 -1.92 2.05
CA LEU A 22 -8.92 -3.24 2.56
C LEU A 22 -8.06 -4.01 1.53
N ASP A 23 -8.56 -5.16 1.06
CA ASP A 23 -7.83 -6.09 0.20
C ASP A 23 -7.42 -5.48 -1.13
N MET A 24 -8.21 -4.54 -1.67
CA MET A 24 -7.84 -3.85 -2.90
C MET A 24 -6.59 -2.99 -2.69
N VAL A 25 -6.51 -2.29 -1.55
CA VAL A 25 -5.33 -1.50 -1.17
C VAL A 25 -4.14 -2.44 -0.93
N PHE A 26 -4.39 -3.57 -0.26
CA PHE A 26 -3.35 -4.55 -0.01
C PHE A 26 -2.77 -5.13 -1.30
N GLY A 27 -3.61 -5.46 -2.28
CA GLY A 27 -3.14 -5.96 -3.58
C GLY A 27 -2.30 -4.94 -4.33
N CYS A 28 -2.72 -3.67 -4.36
CA CYS A 28 -1.93 -2.58 -4.94
C CYS A 28 -0.60 -2.37 -4.20
N TYR A 29 -0.60 -2.46 -2.87
CA TYR A 29 0.60 -2.37 -2.05
C TYR A 29 1.57 -3.52 -2.33
N TYR A 30 1.05 -4.76 -2.35
CA TYR A 30 1.82 -5.96 -2.67
C TYR A 30 2.46 -5.86 -4.05
N LEU A 31 1.70 -5.40 -5.04
CA LEU A 31 2.14 -5.23 -6.42
C LEU A 31 3.28 -4.20 -6.53
N THR A 32 3.20 -3.09 -5.81
CA THR A 32 4.12 -1.94 -5.96
C THR A 32 5.31 -1.94 -5.00
N THR A 33 5.35 -2.88 -4.06
CA THR A 33 6.46 -3.06 -3.10
C THR A 33 7.65 -3.73 -3.76
N ILE A 34 8.85 -3.20 -3.51
CA ILE A 34 10.11 -3.79 -3.98
C ILE A 34 10.61 -4.77 -2.94
N ARG A 35 11.08 -5.94 -3.40
CA ARG A 35 11.73 -6.94 -2.57
C ARG A 35 13.22 -6.99 -2.90
N PRO A 36 14.12 -6.64 -1.96
CA PRO A 36 15.55 -6.79 -2.17
C PRO A 36 15.91 -8.28 -2.26
N GLY A 37 16.87 -8.62 -3.13
CA GLY A 37 17.31 -9.98 -3.42
C GLY A 37 16.35 -10.77 -4.32
N ALA A 38 15.42 -10.11 -5.01
CA ALA A 38 14.48 -10.80 -5.90
C ALA A 38 15.13 -11.21 -7.22
N LYS A 39 14.57 -12.22 -7.88
CA LYS A 39 15.10 -12.74 -9.14
C LYS A 39 15.06 -11.65 -10.22
N GLY A 40 16.20 -11.37 -10.84
CA GLY A 40 16.32 -10.35 -11.90
C GLY A 40 16.53 -8.93 -11.38
N GLU A 41 16.90 -8.75 -10.11
CA GLU A 41 17.33 -7.46 -9.57
C GLU A 41 18.52 -6.87 -10.35
N GLY A 42 18.47 -5.56 -10.64
CA GLY A 42 19.49 -4.84 -11.38
C GLY A 42 19.48 -5.08 -12.89
N THR A 43 18.50 -5.83 -13.41
CA THR A 43 18.38 -6.04 -14.87
C THR A 43 18.06 -4.73 -15.58
N ILE A 44 18.76 -4.47 -16.68
CA ILE A 44 18.57 -3.28 -17.51
C ILE A 44 17.71 -3.67 -18.71
N ILE A 45 16.61 -2.96 -18.92
CA ILE A 45 15.62 -3.26 -19.95
C ILE A 45 15.34 -2.03 -20.82
N GLY A 46 15.15 -2.26 -22.13
CA GLY A 46 15.00 -1.21 -23.12
C GLY A 46 13.60 -0.58 -23.19
N SER A 47 12.56 -1.29 -22.73
CA SER A 47 11.17 -0.80 -22.75
C SER A 47 10.27 -1.46 -21.70
N PHE A 48 9.12 -0.85 -21.40
CA PHE A 48 8.10 -1.46 -20.54
C PHE A 48 7.53 -2.77 -21.11
N GLY A 49 7.40 -2.89 -22.43
CA GLY A 49 6.92 -4.12 -23.08
C GLY A 49 7.89 -5.29 -22.90
N GLU A 50 9.19 -5.03 -23.05
CA GLU A 50 10.24 -6.03 -22.83
C GLU A 50 10.31 -6.46 -21.36
N ALA A 51 10.07 -5.54 -20.42
CA ALA A 51 10.01 -5.85 -18.99
C ALA A 51 8.87 -6.82 -18.66
N LYS A 52 7.70 -6.63 -19.29
CA LYS A 52 6.56 -7.53 -19.15
C LYS A 52 6.83 -8.90 -19.79
N LEU A 53 7.44 -8.93 -20.96
CA LEU A 53 7.84 -10.19 -21.59
C LEU A 53 8.81 -10.98 -20.70
N ALA A 54 9.81 -10.30 -20.11
CA ALA A 54 10.75 -10.94 -19.19
C ALA A 54 10.06 -11.51 -17.94
N TYR A 55 9.01 -10.84 -17.45
CA TYR A 55 8.16 -11.36 -16.37
C TYR A 55 7.37 -12.60 -16.79
N GLU A 56 6.73 -12.56 -17.95
CA GLU A 56 5.94 -13.67 -18.50
C GLU A 56 6.79 -14.92 -18.75
N LEU A 57 8.03 -14.73 -19.20
CA LEU A 57 9.03 -15.79 -19.37
C LEU A 57 9.63 -16.28 -18.03
N GLY A 58 9.28 -15.66 -16.90
CA GLY A 58 9.77 -16.02 -15.57
C GLY A 58 11.24 -15.67 -15.32
N ALA A 59 11.81 -14.77 -16.13
CA ALA A 59 13.20 -14.32 -15.97
C ALA A 59 13.35 -13.36 -14.77
N ILE A 60 12.33 -12.53 -14.50
CA ILE A 60 12.34 -11.47 -13.48
C ILE A 60 11.11 -11.61 -12.58
N ASP A 61 11.27 -11.36 -11.28
CA ASP A 61 10.17 -11.31 -10.31
C ASP A 61 9.39 -9.98 -10.41
N LEU A 62 8.09 -10.03 -10.13
CA LEU A 62 7.18 -8.88 -10.07
C LEU A 62 7.73 -7.74 -9.20
N LYS A 63 8.39 -8.09 -8.10
CA LYS A 63 8.87 -7.17 -7.07
C LYS A 63 10.38 -6.89 -7.15
N ALA A 64 11.06 -7.38 -8.19
CA ALA A 64 12.47 -7.08 -8.40
C ALA A 64 12.66 -5.61 -8.82
N GLU A 65 13.73 -5.00 -8.33
CA GLU A 65 14.15 -3.67 -8.78
C GLU A 65 14.90 -3.80 -10.12
N ILE A 66 14.38 -3.15 -11.15
CA ILE A 66 14.91 -3.13 -12.51
C ILE A 66 15.16 -1.70 -12.98
N GLU A 67 16.09 -1.54 -13.91
CA GLU A 67 16.31 -0.27 -14.60
C GLU A 67 15.66 -0.34 -15.97
N VAL A 68 14.61 0.45 -16.20
CA VAL A 68 13.87 0.46 -17.47
C VAL A 68 13.92 1.84 -18.09
N ARG A 69 14.00 1.87 -19.42
CA ARG A 69 13.92 3.12 -20.17
C ARG A 69 12.47 3.51 -20.41
N ASP A 70 12.06 4.66 -19.88
CA ASP A 70 10.74 5.22 -20.13
C ASP A 70 10.74 5.96 -21.48
N GLN A 71 10.16 5.32 -22.50
CA GLN A 71 10.04 5.91 -23.83
C GLN A 71 9.03 7.07 -23.89
N GLN A 72 8.05 7.12 -22.98
CA GLN A 72 7.06 8.19 -22.96
C GLN A 72 7.61 9.49 -22.37
N ARG A 73 8.63 9.38 -21.49
CA ARG A 73 9.32 10.54 -20.88
C ARG A 73 10.69 10.82 -21.49
N GLY A 74 10.81 10.73 -22.81
CA GLY A 74 12.02 11.14 -23.53
C GLY A 74 13.21 10.17 -23.37
N GLY A 75 12.96 8.93 -22.95
CA GLY A 75 13.98 7.88 -22.90
C GLY A 75 14.89 7.94 -21.68
N GLN A 76 14.48 8.60 -20.59
CA GLN A 76 15.19 8.56 -19.32
C GLN A 76 15.11 7.16 -18.71
N ARG A 77 16.20 6.74 -18.06
CA ARG A 77 16.23 5.47 -17.33
C ARG A 77 15.75 5.68 -15.90
N ILE A 78 14.77 4.88 -15.50
CA ILE A 78 14.19 4.92 -14.16
C ILE A 78 14.37 3.57 -13.49
N ARG A 79 14.70 3.59 -12.19
CA ARG A 79 14.69 2.38 -11.35
C ARG A 79 13.29 2.13 -10.86
N THR A 80 12.69 1.01 -11.22
CA THR A 80 11.31 0.67 -10.87
C THR A 80 11.13 -0.84 -10.74
N SER A 81 9.90 -1.32 -10.62
CA SER A 81 9.59 -2.76 -10.64
C SER A 81 8.54 -3.06 -11.70
N ILE A 82 8.46 -4.33 -12.13
CA ILE A 82 7.41 -4.78 -13.05
C ILE A 82 6.03 -4.51 -12.47
N GLY A 83 5.84 -4.73 -11.18
CA GLY A 83 4.57 -4.47 -10.54
C GLY A 83 4.16 -2.99 -10.59
N ARG A 84 5.11 -2.05 -10.46
CA ARG A 84 4.84 -0.62 -10.65
C ARG A 84 4.51 -0.28 -12.11
N ILE A 85 5.16 -0.92 -13.08
CA ILE A 85 4.84 -0.75 -14.51
C ILE A 85 3.38 -1.17 -14.77
N ILE A 86 3.00 -2.37 -14.31
CA ILE A 86 1.64 -2.90 -14.45
C ILE A 86 0.61 -1.99 -13.76
N PHE A 87 0.92 -1.46 -12.58
CA PHE A 87 0.03 -0.53 -11.89
C PHE A 87 -0.19 0.76 -12.68
N ASN A 88 0.86 1.32 -13.27
CA ASN A 88 0.77 2.57 -14.04
C ASN A 88 0.01 2.40 -15.37
N GLU A 89 -0.08 1.19 -15.93
CA GLU A 89 -0.86 0.93 -17.14
C GLU A 89 -2.38 1.06 -16.93
N VAL A 90 -2.84 0.87 -15.70
CA VAL A 90 -4.25 1.05 -15.33
C VAL A 90 -4.60 2.53 -15.15
N LEU A 91 -3.60 3.38 -14.92
CA LEU A 91 -3.81 4.81 -14.71
C LEU A 91 -3.94 5.54 -16.05
N PRO A 92 -4.71 6.64 -16.09
CA PRO A 92 -4.82 7.47 -17.28
C PRO A 92 -3.45 8.07 -17.68
N PRO A 93 -3.18 8.27 -18.98
CA PRO A 93 -1.89 8.76 -19.48
C PRO A 93 -1.56 10.19 -19.02
N GLY A 94 -2.57 10.97 -18.61
CA GLY A 94 -2.38 12.30 -18.03
C GLY A 94 -1.78 12.27 -16.62
N LEU A 95 -1.84 11.13 -15.92
CA LEU A 95 -1.17 10.94 -14.65
C LEU A 95 0.26 10.47 -14.89
N GLY A 96 1.18 11.11 -14.18
CA GLY A 96 2.58 10.74 -14.26
C GLY A 96 2.87 9.33 -13.74
N PHE A 97 4.08 8.84 -13.99
CA PHE A 97 4.53 7.54 -13.49
C PHE A 97 4.72 7.55 -11.96
N TYR A 98 3.95 6.74 -11.24
CA TYR A 98 4.07 6.54 -9.80
C TYR A 98 5.12 5.49 -9.50
N ASN A 99 6.24 5.93 -8.92
CA ASN A 99 7.37 5.08 -8.57
C ASN A 99 7.57 4.92 -7.05
N LYS A 100 6.49 4.67 -6.32
CA LYS A 100 6.51 4.42 -4.87
C LYS A 100 5.61 3.26 -4.52
N ALA A 101 5.77 2.69 -3.32
CA ALA A 101 4.80 1.76 -2.79
C ALA A 101 3.47 2.48 -2.57
N ILE A 102 2.38 1.89 -3.05
CA ILE A 102 1.05 2.48 -3.00
C ILE A 102 0.37 2.02 -1.72
N ASP A 103 0.32 2.91 -0.73
CA ASP A 103 -0.45 2.74 0.49
C ASP A 103 -1.86 3.33 0.34
N LYS A 104 -2.68 3.19 1.38
CA LYS A 104 -4.05 3.73 1.40
C LYS A 104 -4.08 5.24 1.13
N SER A 105 -3.11 5.99 1.68
CA SER A 105 -3.07 7.44 1.52
C SER A 105 -2.67 7.85 0.09
N SER A 106 -1.66 7.19 -0.49
CA SER A 106 -1.26 7.42 -1.88
C SER A 106 -2.37 7.05 -2.85
N LEU A 107 -3.12 5.97 -2.60
CA LEU A 107 -4.24 5.59 -3.45
C LEU A 107 -5.37 6.64 -3.41
N LYS A 108 -5.67 7.20 -2.23
CA LYS A 108 -6.63 8.30 -2.08
C LYS A 108 -6.20 9.53 -2.89
N GLN A 109 -4.91 9.87 -2.85
CA GLN A 109 -4.35 10.98 -3.64
C GLN A 109 -4.48 10.71 -5.14
N ILE A 110 -4.10 9.52 -5.62
CA ILE A 110 -4.23 9.12 -7.03
C ILE A 110 -5.67 9.26 -7.51
N VAL A 111 -6.63 8.72 -6.75
CA VAL A 111 -8.07 8.81 -7.09
C VAL A 111 -8.54 10.27 -7.13
N THR A 112 -8.04 11.11 -6.22
CA THR A 112 -8.37 12.54 -6.20
C THR A 112 -7.79 13.27 -7.43
N ASP A 113 -6.57 12.92 -7.84
CA ASP A 113 -5.93 13.50 -9.01
C ASP A 113 -6.58 13.01 -10.31
N CYS A 114 -6.96 11.72 -10.40
CA CYS A 114 -7.78 11.19 -11.49
C CYS A 114 -9.07 12.00 -11.65
N TYR A 115 -9.77 12.28 -10.55
CA TYR A 115 -11.04 12.99 -10.57
C TYR A 115 -10.93 14.42 -11.12
N LYS A 116 -9.77 15.08 -10.94
CA LYS A 116 -9.53 16.43 -11.48
C LYS A 116 -9.25 16.43 -12.99
N LEU A 117 -8.74 15.33 -13.52
CA LEU A 117 -8.26 15.22 -14.90
C LEU A 117 -9.26 14.52 -15.83
N LEU A 118 -10.10 13.65 -15.30
CA LEU A 118 -10.97 12.76 -16.07
C LEU A 118 -12.45 13.15 -15.95
N SER A 119 -13.24 12.67 -16.91
CA SER A 119 -14.69 12.67 -16.83
C SER A 119 -15.18 11.62 -15.80
N ASN A 120 -16.42 11.74 -15.33
CA ASN A 120 -17.03 10.77 -14.42
C ASN A 120 -17.09 9.35 -15.01
N GLU A 121 -17.24 9.24 -16.34
CA GLU A 121 -17.31 7.96 -17.05
C GLU A 121 -15.94 7.28 -17.10
N ASP A 122 -14.90 8.03 -17.51
CA ASP A 122 -13.52 7.51 -17.54
C ASP A 122 -13.04 7.14 -16.14
N MET A 123 -13.45 7.93 -15.13
CA MET A 123 -13.12 7.65 -13.74
C MET A 123 -13.72 6.33 -13.26
N ALA A 124 -14.96 6.02 -13.66
CA ALA A 124 -15.59 4.74 -13.32
C ALA A 124 -14.79 3.55 -13.89
N VAL A 125 -14.30 3.68 -15.12
CA VAL A 125 -13.45 2.66 -15.77
C VAL A 125 -12.13 2.47 -15.01
N VAL A 126 -11.46 3.57 -14.65
CA VAL A 126 -10.20 3.51 -13.88
C VAL A 126 -10.41 2.86 -12.51
N LEU A 127 -11.48 3.20 -11.81
CA LEU A 127 -11.82 2.59 -10.51
C LEU A 127 -12.09 1.09 -10.63
N ASP A 128 -12.82 0.67 -11.66
CA ASP A 128 -13.09 -0.74 -11.89
C ASP A 128 -11.81 -1.52 -12.24
N ASN A 129 -10.92 -0.94 -13.04
CA ASN A 129 -9.63 -1.54 -13.34
C ASN A 129 -8.74 -1.64 -12.10
N LEU A 130 -8.71 -0.60 -11.25
CA LEU A 130 -7.98 -0.62 -9.97
C LEU A 130 -8.55 -1.68 -9.01
N LYS A 131 -9.88 -1.84 -8.98
CA LYS A 131 -10.55 -2.88 -8.20
C LYS A 131 -10.13 -4.27 -8.69
N GLN A 132 -10.19 -4.52 -9.99
CA GLN A 132 -9.79 -5.82 -10.57
C GLN A 132 -8.32 -6.12 -10.31
N LEU A 133 -7.45 -5.14 -10.51
CA LEU A 133 -6.02 -5.26 -10.26
C LEU A 133 -5.73 -5.57 -8.78
N GLY A 134 -6.34 -4.81 -7.88
CA GLY A 134 -6.20 -4.97 -6.43
C GLY A 134 -6.60 -6.38 -6.00
N PHE A 135 -7.79 -6.84 -6.38
CA PHE A 135 -8.23 -8.20 -6.02
C PHE A 135 -7.36 -9.28 -6.65
N HIS A 136 -6.97 -9.14 -7.92
CA HIS A 136 -6.14 -10.13 -8.60
C HIS A 136 -4.80 -10.35 -7.87
N TYR A 137 -4.10 -9.26 -7.54
CA TYR A 137 -2.81 -9.35 -6.86
C TYR A 137 -2.93 -9.63 -5.36
N ALA A 138 -4.04 -9.26 -4.72
CA ALA A 138 -4.33 -9.70 -3.36
C ALA A 138 -4.46 -11.23 -3.30
N THR A 139 -5.24 -11.84 -4.20
CA THR A 139 -5.36 -13.30 -4.28
C THR A 139 -4.04 -13.97 -4.66
N LYS A 140 -3.32 -13.43 -5.65
CA LYS A 140 -2.03 -13.97 -6.10
C LYS A 140 -0.94 -13.90 -5.01
N SER A 141 -1.05 -12.95 -4.08
CA SER A 141 -0.10 -12.85 -2.97
C SER A 141 -0.14 -14.07 -2.04
N GLY A 142 -1.29 -14.75 -1.94
CA GLY A 142 -1.48 -15.87 -1.02
C GLY A 142 -1.23 -15.50 0.45
N THR A 143 -1.34 -14.21 0.80
CA THR A 143 -1.03 -13.74 2.15
C THR A 143 -2.07 -14.26 3.13
N THR A 144 -1.60 -14.94 4.16
CA THR A 144 -2.40 -15.43 5.27
C THR A 144 -1.78 -14.94 6.58
N ILE A 145 -2.58 -14.97 7.65
CA ILE A 145 -2.11 -14.60 8.99
C ILE A 145 -2.23 -15.85 9.85
N ALA A 146 -1.10 -16.30 10.37
CA ALA A 146 -1.02 -17.40 11.31
C ALA A 146 -0.72 -16.88 12.73
N MET A 147 -1.03 -17.69 13.74
CA MET A 147 -0.68 -17.36 15.14
C MET A 147 0.82 -17.13 15.33
N SER A 148 1.65 -17.80 14.52
CA SER A 148 3.11 -17.64 14.51
C SER A 148 3.59 -16.27 14.04
N ASP A 149 2.77 -15.52 13.30
CA ASP A 149 3.13 -14.18 12.82
C ASP A 149 3.05 -13.13 13.95
N ILE A 150 2.32 -13.45 15.02
CA ILE A 150 2.18 -12.61 16.21
C ILE A 150 3.40 -12.83 17.10
N LYS A 151 4.43 -12.01 16.90
CA LYS A 151 5.65 -12.03 17.71
C LYS A 151 5.43 -11.31 19.04
N VAL A 152 5.37 -12.08 20.13
CA VAL A 152 5.38 -11.52 21.48
C VAL A 152 6.78 -10.99 21.80
N PRO A 153 6.94 -9.71 22.20
CA PRO A 153 8.25 -9.16 22.56
C PRO A 153 8.85 -9.90 23.75
N GLN A 154 10.14 -10.24 23.68
CA GLN A 154 10.86 -10.89 24.78
C GLN A 154 10.99 -10.00 26.02
N SER A 155 10.87 -8.68 25.86
CA SER A 155 10.90 -7.70 26.95
C SER A 155 9.60 -7.64 27.75
N LYS A 156 8.50 -8.20 27.24
CA LYS A 156 7.17 -8.16 27.88
C LYS A 156 7.17 -8.63 29.35
N PRO A 157 7.74 -9.79 29.74
CA PRO A 157 7.73 -10.23 31.14
C PRO A 157 8.47 -9.26 32.06
N LYS A 158 9.63 -8.74 31.65
CA LYS A 158 10.39 -7.78 32.45
C LYS A 158 9.63 -6.46 32.65
N LEU A 159 8.96 -5.97 31.61
CA LEU A 159 8.12 -4.76 31.71
C LEU A 159 6.92 -4.95 32.63
N LEU A 160 6.35 -6.16 32.67
CA LEU A 160 5.25 -6.48 33.60
C LEU A 160 5.76 -6.54 35.03
N GLU A 161 6.88 -7.21 35.28
CA GLU A 161 7.50 -7.29 36.61
C GLU A 161 7.84 -5.89 37.16
N GLU A 162 8.48 -5.03 36.34
CA GLU A 162 8.78 -3.65 36.74
C GLU A 162 7.51 -2.82 37.02
N ALA A 163 6.41 -3.08 36.31
CA ALA A 163 5.13 -2.40 36.54
C ALA A 163 4.43 -2.91 37.81
N GLU A 164 4.46 -4.22 38.06
CA GLU A 164 3.93 -4.86 39.26
C GLU A 164 4.69 -4.40 40.52
N GLU A 165 6.02 -4.28 40.45
CA GLU A 165 6.82 -3.73 41.56
C GLU A 165 6.43 -2.27 41.87
N ARG A 166 6.27 -1.43 40.85
CA ARG A 166 5.84 -0.03 41.05
C ARG A 166 4.44 0.04 41.64
N ALA A 167 3.52 -0.79 41.17
CA ALA A 167 2.16 -0.87 41.72
C ALA A 167 2.18 -1.33 43.19
N ALA A 168 3.03 -2.31 43.54
CA ALA A 168 3.19 -2.78 44.91
C ALA A 168 3.74 -1.69 45.85
N ILE A 169 4.66 -0.85 45.36
CA ILE A 169 5.16 0.30 46.12
C ILE A 169 4.04 1.31 46.39
N ILE A 170 3.21 1.62 45.39
CA ILE A 170 2.08 2.54 45.51
C ILE A 170 1.04 1.99 46.50
N GLU A 171 0.66 0.71 46.39
CA GLU A 171 -0.24 0.05 47.36
C GLU A 171 0.32 0.10 48.80
N THR A 172 1.63 -0.12 48.95
CA THR A 172 2.26 -0.04 50.27
C THR A 172 2.23 1.38 50.83
N GLN A 173 2.42 2.40 49.99
CA GLN A 173 2.33 3.80 50.39
C GLN A 173 0.89 4.17 50.79
N TYR A 174 -0.11 3.70 50.05
CA TYR A 174 -1.53 3.89 50.37
C TYR A 174 -1.89 3.24 51.71
N HIS A 175 -1.51 1.97 51.92
CA HIS A 175 -1.76 1.26 53.18
C HIS A 175 -1.09 1.91 54.39
N ARG A 176 0.04 2.60 54.19
CA ARG A 176 0.73 3.38 55.24
C ARG A 176 0.13 4.78 55.43
N GLY A 177 -0.88 5.15 54.66
CA GLY A 177 -1.52 6.48 54.69
C GLY A 177 -0.65 7.61 54.14
N LEU A 178 0.36 7.29 53.34
CA LEU A 178 1.29 8.28 52.76
C LEU A 178 0.72 8.97 51.51
N ILE A 179 -0.27 8.37 50.86
CA ILE A 179 -0.94 8.87 49.66
C ILE A 179 -2.46 8.70 49.80
N THR A 180 -3.22 9.57 49.15
CA THR A 180 -4.69 9.53 49.14
C THR A 180 -5.22 8.57 48.06
N GLU A 181 -6.52 8.25 48.11
CA GLU A 181 -7.15 7.35 47.14
C GLU A 181 -7.15 7.93 45.70
N ASP A 182 -7.19 9.26 45.57
CA ASP A 182 -7.09 9.96 44.28
C ASP A 182 -5.66 9.97 43.70
N GLU A 183 -4.64 9.70 44.52
CA GLU A 183 -3.22 9.70 44.12
C GLU A 183 -2.67 8.28 43.83
N ARG A 184 -3.50 7.25 44.03
CA ARG A 184 -3.21 5.83 43.77
C ARG A 184 -3.45 5.47 42.31
#